data_AF-A0A848TUH8-F1
#
_entry.id   AF-A0A848TUH8-F1
#
_cell.length_a   1.000
_cell.length_b   1.000
_cell.length_c   1.000
_cell.angle_alpha   90.00
_cell.angle_beta   90.00
_cell.angle_gamma   90.00
#
_symmetry.space_group_name_H-M   'P 1'
#
loop_
_entity.id
_entity.type
_entity.pdbx_description
1 polymer ?
#
loop_
_entity_poly.entity_id
_entity_poly.type
_entity_poly.pdbx_seq_one_letter_code
_entity_poly.pdbx_strand_id
1 'polypeptide(L)'
;PEGYTAPPRHVEFLTSYPPGDLHDGQLWGPMREETNSWYQRIYTGASTPHATAADGHRNLLMTMAMDLSAKRNAPVSLPPDPGELMDELT
;
A
#
# COMPACT_ATOMS: atom_id res chain seq x y z
N PRO A 1 -15.83 -17.96 -45.08
CA PRO A 1 -15.71 -18.48 -43.69
C PRO A 1 -16.36 -17.49 -42.72
N GLU A 2 -17.28 -17.95 -41.88
CA GLU A 2 -17.81 -17.09 -40.81
C GLU A 2 -16.71 -16.81 -39.78
N GLY A 3 -16.57 -15.54 -39.41
CA GLY A 3 -15.57 -15.08 -38.46
C GLY A 3 -15.97 -15.36 -37.01
N TYR A 4 -15.04 -15.07 -36.09
CA TYR A 4 -15.30 -15.20 -34.66
C TYR A 4 -16.40 -14.24 -34.18
N THR A 5 -17.44 -14.79 -33.56
CA THR A 5 -18.50 -14.03 -32.89
C THR A 5 -18.22 -14.00 -31.39
N ALA A 6 -17.96 -12.81 -30.84
CA ALA A 6 -17.73 -12.64 -29.41
C ALA A 6 -19.03 -12.84 -28.59
N PRO A 7 -18.96 -13.46 -27.39
CA PRO A 7 -20.12 -13.59 -26.51
C PRO A 7 -20.52 -12.25 -25.88
N PRO A 8 -21.77 -12.12 -25.37
CA PRO A 8 -22.22 -10.92 -24.66
C PRO A 8 -21.32 -10.59 -23.45
N ARG A 9 -20.86 -9.34 -23.38
CA ARG A 9 -20.10 -8.82 -22.23
C ARG A 9 -21.01 -7.98 -21.35
N HIS A 10 -20.97 -8.23 -20.04
CA HIS A 10 -21.73 -7.49 -19.04
C HIS A 10 -20.87 -6.54 -18.19
N VAL A 11 -19.56 -6.50 -18.43
CA VAL A 11 -18.60 -5.62 -17.75
C VAL A 11 -17.58 -5.07 -18.76
N GLU A 12 -17.41 -3.75 -18.73
CA GLU A 12 -16.36 -3.03 -19.45
C GLU A 12 -15.41 -2.38 -18.43
N PHE A 13 -14.12 -2.74 -18.53
CA PHE A 13 -13.07 -2.04 -17.80
C PHE A 13 -12.64 -0.82 -18.63
N LEU A 14 -13.16 0.35 -18.29
CA LEU A 14 -12.89 1.62 -19.00
C LEU A 14 -11.53 2.26 -18.62
N THR A 15 -10.56 1.43 -18.22
CA THR A 15 -9.22 1.78 -17.67
C THR A 15 -9.22 2.43 -16.27
N SER A 16 -8.08 2.34 -15.59
CA SER A 16 -7.78 3.04 -14.33
C SER A 16 -6.86 4.22 -14.60
N TYR A 17 -7.22 5.41 -14.11
CA TYR A 17 -6.33 6.57 -14.12
C TYR A 17 -5.12 6.31 -13.20
N PRO A 18 -3.88 6.70 -13.59
CA PRO A 18 -2.70 6.40 -12.78
C PRO A 18 -2.66 7.25 -11.48
N PRO A 19 -2.09 6.73 -10.37
CA PRO A 19 -1.91 7.50 -9.13
C PRO A 19 -0.72 8.50 -9.20
N GLY A 20 -0.63 9.27 -10.31
CA GLY A 20 0.42 10.23 -10.72
C GLY A 20 0.62 10.25 -12.26
N ASP A 21 1.28 11.23 -12.90
CA ASP A 21 1.10 11.53 -14.35
C ASP A 21 2.41 11.83 -15.16
N LEU A 22 2.92 10.89 -15.99
CA LEU A 22 4.08 10.91 -16.96
C LEU A 22 5.25 11.96 -16.78
N HIS A 23 6.55 11.60 -16.65
CA HIS A 23 7.72 12.50 -16.34
C HIS A 23 8.88 12.45 -17.34
N ASP A 24 9.78 13.44 -17.48
CA ASP A 24 9.75 14.91 -17.28
C ASP A 24 9.27 15.46 -18.64
N GLY A 25 8.12 16.13 -18.76
CA GLY A 25 7.29 16.73 -17.70
C GLY A 25 5.94 16.04 -17.42
N GLN A 26 5.59 15.63 -16.17
CA GLN A 26 6.41 15.60 -14.94
C GLN A 26 6.16 14.51 -13.83
N LEU A 27 5.37 13.41 -13.95
CA LEU A 27 5.27 12.30 -12.95
C LEU A 27 4.29 12.56 -11.79
N TRP A 28 4.39 13.76 -11.25
CA TRP A 28 4.53 13.89 -9.81
C TRP A 28 3.19 14.13 -9.10
N GLY A 29 2.43 13.03 -8.95
CA GLY A 29 1.26 12.90 -8.07
C GLY A 29 1.65 12.82 -6.58
N PRO A 30 0.90 12.08 -5.74
CA PRO A 30 1.09 12.04 -4.28
C PRO A 30 2.55 11.83 -3.84
N MET A 31 3.33 11.01 -4.56
CA MET A 31 4.75 10.76 -4.28
C MET A 31 5.62 12.03 -4.24
N ARG A 32 5.35 13.04 -5.10
CA ARG A 32 6.05 14.33 -5.04
C ARG A 32 5.66 15.10 -3.82
N GLU A 33 4.36 15.23 -3.61
CA GLU A 33 3.83 16.13 -2.60
C GLU A 33 4.19 15.61 -1.20
N GLU A 34 4.21 14.28 -1.01
CA GLU A 34 4.77 13.62 0.16
C GLU A 34 6.27 13.94 0.30
N THR A 35 7.10 13.63 -0.71
CA THR A 35 8.56 13.87 -0.65
C THR A 35 8.91 15.34 -0.36
N ASN A 36 8.26 16.27 -1.05
CA ASN A 36 8.50 17.71 -0.89
C ASN A 36 7.99 18.23 0.46
N SER A 37 6.83 17.79 0.94
CA SER A 37 6.33 18.21 2.25
C SER A 37 7.14 17.58 3.40
N TRP A 38 7.65 16.35 3.24
CA TRP A 38 8.59 15.73 4.17
C TRP A 38 9.89 16.55 4.25
N TYR A 39 10.44 16.94 3.10
CA TYR A 39 11.63 17.78 3.04
C TYR A 39 11.37 19.17 3.69
N GLN A 40 10.22 19.78 3.40
CA GLN A 40 9.77 21.03 4.04
C GLN A 40 9.72 20.91 5.56
N ARG A 41 9.18 19.82 6.12
CA ARG A 41 9.18 19.57 7.57
C ARG A 41 10.60 19.57 8.15
N ILE A 42 11.59 18.99 7.45
CA ILE A 42 12.97 18.95 7.94
C ILE A 42 13.59 20.34 8.01
N TYR A 43 13.46 21.16 6.96
CA TYR A 43 14.15 22.46 6.92
C TYR A 43 13.37 23.62 7.56
N THR A 44 12.05 23.48 7.79
CA THR A 44 11.22 24.52 8.43
C THR A 44 10.67 24.16 9.81
N GLY A 45 10.66 22.87 10.18
CA GLY A 45 9.93 22.37 11.36
C GLY A 45 8.41 22.33 11.18
N ALA A 46 7.87 22.59 9.98
CA ALA A 46 6.43 22.55 9.72
C ALA A 46 5.80 21.18 10.04
N SER A 47 4.59 21.21 10.60
CA SER A 47 3.80 20.00 10.81
C SER A 47 3.28 19.45 9.47
N THR A 48 3.24 18.14 9.34
CA THR A 48 2.84 17.43 8.11
C THR A 48 2.21 16.08 8.47
N PRO A 49 1.28 15.54 7.66
CA PRO A 49 0.55 14.31 7.97
C PRO A 49 1.36 13.00 7.74
N HIS A 50 2.69 13.07 7.65
CA HIS A 50 3.52 11.88 7.44
C HIS A 50 3.41 10.87 8.58
N ALA A 51 3.33 9.60 8.21
CA ALA A 51 3.38 8.48 9.13
C ALA A 51 4.60 8.58 10.07
N THR A 52 4.37 8.28 11.35
CA THR A 52 5.45 8.14 12.33
C THR A 52 6.05 6.74 12.27
N ALA A 53 7.20 6.55 12.92
CA ALA A 53 7.78 5.22 13.11
C ALA A 53 6.82 4.26 13.84
N ALA A 54 5.96 4.79 14.73
CA ALA A 54 4.94 3.98 15.42
C ALA A 54 3.82 3.53 14.47
N ASP A 55 3.39 4.38 13.54
CA ASP A 55 2.40 4.02 12.51
C ASP A 55 2.96 2.95 11.57
N GLY A 56 4.22 3.10 11.16
CA GLY A 56 4.95 2.10 10.36
C GLY A 56 5.08 0.77 11.08
N HIS A 57 5.50 0.77 12.35
CA HIS A 57 5.60 -0.43 13.19
C HIS A 57 4.25 -1.13 13.38
N ARG A 58 3.17 -0.37 13.64
CA ARG A 58 1.81 -0.90 13.74
C ARG A 58 1.37 -1.57 12.44
N ASN A 59 1.65 -0.95 11.29
CA ASN A 59 1.32 -1.52 9.98
C ASN A 59 2.13 -2.80 9.70
N LEU A 60 3.42 -2.82 10.07
CA LEU A 60 4.29 -4.00 9.93
C LEU A 60 3.77 -5.20 10.74
N LEU A 61 3.47 -4.99 12.02
CA LEU A 61 2.90 -6.05 12.87
C LEU A 61 1.56 -6.56 12.31
N MET A 62 0.74 -5.67 11.76
CA MET A 62 -0.53 -6.03 11.14
C MET A 62 -0.33 -6.90 9.89
N THR A 63 0.66 -6.60 9.03
CA THR A 63 0.98 -7.45 7.87
C THR A 63 1.58 -8.80 8.28
N MET A 64 2.48 -8.82 9.28
CA MET A 64 3.03 -10.05 9.83
C MET A 64 1.93 -10.95 10.43
N ALA A 65 0.89 -10.37 11.06
CA ALA A 65 -0.26 -11.13 11.53
C ALA A 65 -1.09 -11.76 10.40
N MET A 66 -1.14 -11.15 9.21
CA MET A 66 -1.74 -11.77 8.02
C MET A 66 -0.91 -12.97 7.56
N ASP A 67 0.42 -12.85 7.52
CA ASP A 67 1.33 -13.93 7.16
C ASP A 67 1.25 -15.10 8.14
N LEU A 68 1.20 -14.81 9.46
CA LEU A 68 1.04 -15.83 10.51
C LEU A 68 -0.34 -16.52 10.40
N SER A 69 -1.40 -15.76 10.11
CA SER A 69 -2.74 -16.32 9.91
C SER A 69 -2.80 -17.24 8.69
N ALA A 70 -2.14 -16.86 7.59
CA ALA A 70 -1.98 -17.69 6.40
C ALA A 70 -1.16 -18.96 6.68
N LYS A 71 -0.02 -18.84 7.39
CA LYS A 71 0.84 -19.98 7.78
C LYS A 71 0.08 -21.00 8.62
N ARG A 72 -0.71 -20.54 9.60
CA ARG A 72 -1.49 -21.39 10.51
C ARG A 72 -2.83 -21.87 9.93
N ASN A 73 -3.28 -21.28 8.81
CA ASN A 73 -4.65 -21.42 8.30
C ASN A 73 -5.72 -21.18 9.39
N ALA A 74 -5.47 -20.20 10.26
CA ALA A 74 -6.28 -19.90 11.44
C ALA A 74 -6.27 -18.40 11.78
N PRO A 75 -7.32 -17.84 12.40
CA PRO A 75 -7.33 -16.44 12.80
C PRO A 75 -6.25 -16.10 13.83
N VAL A 76 -5.67 -14.90 13.72
CA VAL A 76 -4.72 -14.33 14.69
C VAL A 76 -5.44 -13.21 15.47
N SER A 77 -5.22 -13.14 16.78
CA SER A 77 -5.79 -12.08 17.63
C SER A 77 -5.03 -10.76 17.44
N LEU A 78 -5.74 -9.64 17.51
CA LEU A 78 -5.18 -8.30 17.32
C LEU A 78 -5.34 -7.44 18.59
N PRO A 79 -4.34 -6.62 18.98
CA PRO A 79 -3.02 -6.53 18.37
C PRO A 79 -2.20 -7.82 18.59
N PRO A 80 -1.38 -8.22 17.61
CA PRO A 80 -0.55 -9.42 17.71
C PRO A 80 0.63 -9.19 18.65
N ASP A 81 1.16 -10.26 19.25
CA ASP A 81 2.41 -10.18 20.02
C ASP A 81 3.62 -10.13 19.07
N PRO A 82 4.50 -9.11 19.15
CA PRO A 82 5.71 -9.06 18.35
C PRO A 82 6.66 -10.24 18.60
N GLY A 83 6.67 -10.83 19.80
CA GLY A 83 7.49 -12.01 20.11
C GLY A 83 7.05 -13.22 19.29
N GLU A 84 5.78 -13.60 19.43
CA GLU A 84 5.15 -14.65 18.63
C GLU A 84 5.35 -14.46 17.11
N LEU A 85 5.17 -13.23 16.61
CA LEU A 85 5.35 -12.93 15.20
C LEU A 85 6.79 -13.15 14.72
N MET A 86 7.80 -12.81 15.54
CA MET A 86 9.20 -13.05 15.20
C MET A 86 9.56 -14.54 15.27
N ASP A 87 9.15 -15.22 16.35
CA ASP A 87 9.46 -16.65 16.57
C ASP A 87 8.81 -17.57 15.53
N GLU A 88 7.68 -17.18 14.94
CA GLU A 88 6.95 -17.98 13.94
C GLU A 88 7.22 -17.60 12.48
N LEU A 89 7.80 -16.43 12.18
CA LEU A 89 8.00 -15.96 10.79
C LEU A 89 9.47 -15.84 10.38
N THR A 90 10.42 -16.15 11.27
CA THR A 90 11.86 -16.20 10.98
C THR A 90 12.34 -17.62 10.68
#